data_AF-A0A356UF66-F1
#
_entry.id   AF-A0A356UF66-F1
#
_cell.length_a   1.000
_cell.length_b   1.000
_cell.length_c   1.000
_cell.angle_alpha   90.00
_cell.angle_beta   90.00
_cell.angle_gamma   90.00
#
_symmetry.space_group_name_H-M   'P 1'
#
loop_
_entity.id
_entity.type
_entity.pdbx_description
1 polymer ?
#
loop_
_entity_poly.entity_id
_entity_poly.type
_entity_poly.pdbx_seq_one_letter_code
_entity_poly.pdbx_strand_id
1 'polypeptide(L)' 'FTDVGQIEAWAKEAMTLLIKTGIIGGSNGELNPASTTTRAEMVQVLYNLLGK' A
#
# COMPACT_ATOMS: atom_id res chain seq x y z
N PHE A 1 -7.54 -1.33 8.47
CA PHE A 1 -6.19 -1.57 8.99
C PHE A 1 -6.04 -0.86 10.34
N THR A 2 -5.31 -1.42 11.29
CA THR A 2 -5.18 -0.88 12.67
C THR A 2 -4.29 0.35 12.74
N ASP A 3 -3.45 0.56 11.72
CA ASP A 3 -2.39 1.55 11.62
C ASP A 3 -2.69 2.69 10.63
N VAL A 4 -3.96 2.85 10.20
CA VAL A 4 -4.38 3.92 9.26
C VAL A 4 -4.01 5.31 9.79
N GLY A 5 -3.96 5.49 11.11
CA GLY A 5 -3.54 6.73 11.75
C GLY A 5 -2.08 7.12 11.50
N GLN A 6 -1.23 6.18 11.06
CA GLN A 6 0.18 6.41 10.72
C GLN A 6 0.37 6.89 9.27
N ILE A 7 -0.71 6.96 8.47
CA ILE A 7 -0.64 7.47 7.10
C ILE A 7 -0.57 9.00 7.15
N GLU A 8 0.55 9.53 6.67
CA GLU A 8 0.77 10.96 6.51
C GLU A 8 -0.30 11.60 5.62
N ALA A 9 -0.66 12.85 5.91
CA ALA A 9 -1.78 13.54 5.26
C ALA A 9 -1.66 13.56 3.73
N TRP A 10 -0.44 13.75 3.21
CA TRP A 10 -0.16 13.77 1.78
C TRP A 10 -0.36 12.41 1.09
N ALA A 11 -0.21 11.30 1.83
CA ALA A 11 -0.28 9.94 1.30
C ALA A 11 -1.70 9.35 1.34
N LYS A 12 -2.63 9.96 2.09
CA LYS A 12 -3.97 9.41 2.34
C LYS A 12 -4.75 9.11 1.07
N GLU A 13 -4.75 10.06 0.13
CA GLU A 13 -5.51 9.91 -1.12
C GLU A 13 -4.92 8.81 -2.01
N ALA A 14 -3.60 8.84 -2.22
CA ALA A 14 -2.89 7.82 -2.99
C ALA A 14 -3.07 6.43 -2.37
N MET A 15 -2.86 6.29 -1.06
CA MET A 15 -3.02 5.02 -0.36
C MET A 15 -4.46 4.48 -0.47
N THR A 16 -5.45 5.36 -0.33
CA THR A 16 -6.87 4.99 -0.50
C THR A 16 -7.15 4.45 -1.90
N LEU A 17 -6.64 5.12 -2.93
CA LEU A 17 -6.82 4.69 -4.32
C LEU A 17 -6.16 3.33 -4.57
N LEU A 18 -4.91 3.16 -4.14
CA LEU A 18 -4.12 1.95 -4.35
C LEU A 18 -4.72 0.73 -3.63
N ILE A 19 -5.27 0.93 -2.44
CA ILE A 19 -6.00 -0.13 -1.71
C ILE A 19 -7.32 -0.46 -2.41
N LYS A 20 -8.11 0.55 -2.79
CA LYS A 20 -9.42 0.33 -3.45
C LYS A 20 -9.29 -0.39 -4.79
N THR A 21 -8.22 -0.11 -5.53
CA THR A 21 -7.92 -0.77 -6.81
C THR A 21 -7.25 -2.13 -6.64
N GLY A 22 -6.90 -2.51 -5.41
CA GLY A 22 -6.23 -3.77 -5.10
C GLY A 22 -4.79 -3.83 -5.61
N ILE A 23 -4.16 -2.67 -5.85
CA ILE A 23 -2.75 -2.57 -6.24
C ILE A 23 -1.85 -2.83 -5.04
N ILE A 24 -2.21 -2.24 -3.89
CA ILE A 24 -1.56 -2.45 -2.60
C ILE A 24 -2.55 -3.12 -1.65
N GLY A 25 -2.05 -4.01 -0.81
CA GLY A 25 -2.79 -4.61 0.30
C GLY A 25 -1.95 -4.56 1.58
N GLY A 26 -2.61 -4.79 2.71
CA GLY A 26 -1.93 -4.95 3.99
C GLY A 26 -1.72 -6.41 4.38
N SER A 27 -1.00 -6.62 5.48
CA SER A 27 -0.73 -7.93 6.07
C SER A 27 -1.04 -7.88 7.56
N ASN A 28 -1.58 -8.97 8.12
CA ASN A 28 -1.95 -9.06 9.54
C ASN A 28 -2.85 -7.91 10.05
N GLY A 29 -3.66 -7.33 9.17
CA GLY A 29 -4.54 -6.20 9.52
C GLY A 29 -3.86 -4.83 9.51
N GLU A 30 -2.61 -4.72 9.05
CA GLU A 30 -1.80 -3.50 9.00
C GLU A 30 -1.33 -3.16 7.58
N LEU A 31 -1.11 -1.88 7.29
CA LEU A 31 -0.56 -1.37 6.01
C LEU A 31 0.94 -1.12 6.07
N ASN A 32 1.49 -0.91 7.26
CA ASN A 32 2.88 -0.54 7.50
C ASN A 32 3.33 0.69 6.70
N PRO A 33 2.63 1.84 6.75
CA PRO A 33 2.83 2.96 5.83
C PRO A 33 4.19 3.66 5.96
N ALA A 34 4.87 3.52 7.10
CA ALA A 34 6.19 4.09 7.36
C ALA A 34 7.33 3.07 7.19
N SER A 35 7.01 1.81 6.91
CA SER A 35 8.02 0.75 6.75
C SER A 35 8.66 0.80 5.37
N THR A 36 9.92 0.38 5.30
CA THR A 36 10.65 0.29 4.03
C THR A 36 10.12 -0.85 3.18
N THR A 37 9.67 -0.55 1.97
CA THR A 37 9.27 -1.55 0.98
C THR A 37 10.48 -2.34 0.46
N THR A 38 10.34 -3.65 0.37
CA THR A 38 11.33 -4.56 -0.23
C THR A 38 11.23 -4.57 -1.76
N ARG A 39 12.30 -5.05 -2.42
CA ARG A 39 12.29 -5.21 -3.89
C ARG A 39 11.16 -6.11 -4.38
N ALA A 40 10.85 -7.18 -3.65
CA ALA A 40 9.81 -8.13 -4.03
C ALA A 40 8.41 -7.50 -3.93
N GLU A 41 8.13 -6.78 -2.84
CA GLU A 41 6.86 -6.05 -2.68
C GLU A 41 6.70 -4.98 -3.77
N MET A 42 7.77 -4.27 -4.10
CA MET A 42 7.71 -3.24 -5.14
C MET A 42 7.45 -3.84 -6.54
N VAL A 43 8.01 -5.02 -6.84
CA VAL A 43 7.68 -5.77 -8.06
C VAL A 43 6.21 -6.18 -8.09
N GLN A 44 5.64 -6.63 -6.96
CA GLN A 44 4.23 -6.98 -6.88
C GLN A 44 3.32 -5.78 -7.15
N VAL A 45 3.66 -4.61 -6.59
CA VAL A 45 2.91 -3.37 -6.84
C VAL A 45 2.97 -2.98 -8.32
N LEU A 46 4.15 -3.04 -8.95
CA LEU A 46 4.29 -2.74 -10.38
C LEU A 46 3.53 -3.75 -11.25
N TYR A 47 3.56 -5.04 -10.90
CA TYR A 47 2.79 -6.08 -11.60
C TYR A 47 1.29 -5.81 -11.52
N ASN A 48 0.76 -5.49 -10.34
CA ASN A 48 -0.66 -5.18 -10.15
C ASN A 48 -1.08 -3.90 -10.88
N LEU A 49 -0.17 -2.92 -10.98
CA LEU A 49 -0.41 -1.65 -11.65
C LEU A 49 -0.41 -1.79 -13.18
N LEU A 50 0.49 -2.61 -13.73
CA LEU A 50 0.76 -2.68 -15.17
C LEU A 50 0.14 -3.90 -15.88
N GLY A 51 -0.22 -4.95 -15.13
CA GLY A 51 -0.48 -6.28 -15.70
C GLY A 51 -1.74 -6.97 -15.17
N LYS A 52 -2.65 -6.23 -14.54
CA LYS A 52 -3.98 -6.74 -14.24
C LYS A 52 -4.92 -6.59 -15.43
#